data_AF-A0A8S3GKS2-F1
#
_entry.id   AF-A0A8S3GKS2-F1
#
_cell.length_a   1.000
_cell.length_b   1.000
_cell.length_c   1.000
_cell.angle_alpha   90.00
_cell.angle_beta   90.00
_cell.angle_gamma   90.00
#
_symmetry.space_group_name_H-M   'P 1'
#
loop_
_entity.id
_entity.type
_entity.pdbx_description
1 polymer ?
#
loop_
_entity_poly.entity_id
_entity_poly.type
_entity_poly.pdbx_seq_one_letter_code
_entity_poly.pdbx_strand_id
1 'polypeptide(L)'
;DASEFGANKVIELIASGSTIVVTNENKHEYVRLVCQEKMIGSIRQQINSFLEGFYTIIPKSLISIFNEQELELLISGLPDIDIEDLKANTEYHKYRPNSLQVNIEYSFLLVEFIV
;
A
#
# COMPACT_ATOMS: atom_id res chain seq x y z
N ASP A 1 5.78 -14.18 13.00
CA ASP A 1 4.69 -14.58 13.91
C ASP A 1 3.37 -14.09 13.37
N ALA A 2 2.58 -15.01 12.80
CA ALA A 2 1.19 -14.75 12.43
C ALA A 2 0.35 -15.30 13.58
N SER A 3 -0.15 -14.41 14.44
CA SER A 3 -1.05 -14.77 15.53
C SER A 3 -2.46 -14.86 14.96
N GLU A 4 -2.99 -16.08 14.86
CA GLU A 4 -4.37 -16.33 14.46
C GLU A 4 -5.12 -16.72 15.75
N PHE A 5 -6.05 -15.88 16.21
CA PHE A 5 -6.84 -16.10 17.43
C PHE A 5 -6.02 -16.37 18.73
N GLY A 6 -4.84 -15.76 18.86
CA GLY A 6 -3.99 -15.88 20.05
C GLY A 6 -3.10 -17.14 20.09
N ALA A 7 -3.10 -17.95 19.03
CA ALA A 7 -2.19 -19.07 18.86
C ALA A 7 -1.09 -18.72 17.85
N ASN A 8 0.17 -18.94 18.23
CA ASN A 8 1.31 -18.85 17.30
C ASN A 8 1.24 -20.01 16.32
N LYS A 9 1.00 -19.71 15.04
CA LYS A 9 0.95 -20.69 13.97
C LYS A 9 2.16 -20.52 13.07
N VAL A 10 2.90 -21.60 12.87
CA VAL A 10 3.95 -21.66 11.85
C VAL A 10 3.28 -21.98 10.53
N ILE A 11 3.44 -21.10 9.54
CA ILE A 11 2.90 -21.24 8.20
C ILE A 11 4.07 -21.49 7.25
N GLU A 12 4.02 -22.59 6.50
CA GLU A 12 4.98 -22.82 5.43
C GLU A 12 4.64 -21.92 4.23
N LEU A 13 5.62 -21.13 3.77
CA LEU A 13 5.44 -20.22 2.63
C LEU A 13 5.34 -20.95 1.28
N ILE A 14 5.96 -22.13 1.21
CA ILE A 14 5.95 -23.06 0.08
C ILE A 14 5.87 -24.49 0.64
N ALA A 15 5.46 -25.45 -0.19
CA ALA A 15 5.45 -26.85 0.21
C ALA A 15 6.84 -27.32 0.67
N SER A 16 6.92 -27.89 1.87
CA SER A 16 8.19 -28.32 2.49
C SER A 16 9.18 -27.17 2.72
N GLY A 17 8.67 -25.95 2.85
CA GLY A 17 9.48 -24.74 3.04
C GLY A 17 10.33 -24.77 4.31
N SER A 18 9.91 -25.51 5.34
CA SER A 18 10.69 -25.73 6.56
C SER A 18 12.04 -26.43 6.33
N THR A 19 12.19 -27.17 5.23
CA THR A 19 13.44 -27.87 4.87
C THR A 19 14.31 -27.11 3.88
N ILE A 20 13.82 -26.01 3.33
CA ILE A 20 14.53 -25.24 2.30
C ILE A 20 15.22 -24.05 2.97
N VAL A 21 16.56 -24.03 2.89
CA VAL A 21 17.36 -22.94 3.45
C VAL A 21 17.26 -21.71 2.54
N VAL A 22 17.12 -20.54 3.17
CA VAL A 22 17.17 -19.26 2.45
C VAL A 22 18.62 -18.97 2.07
N THR A 23 18.88 -18.84 0.77
CA THR A 23 20.18 -18.52 0.16
C THR A 23 20.12 -17.15 -0.52
N ASN A 24 21.26 -16.65 -1.00
CA ASN A 24 21.28 -15.36 -1.71
C ASN A 24 20.48 -15.37 -3.01
N GLU A 25 20.33 -16.54 -3.62
CA GLU A 25 19.60 -16.75 -4.87
C GLU A 25 18.09 -16.75 -4.65
N ASN A 26 17.60 -17.24 -3.50
CA ASN A 26 16.16 -17.36 -3.22
C ASN A 26 15.60 -16.29 -2.25
N LYS A 27 16.45 -15.45 -1.65
CA LYS A 27 16.04 -14.45 -0.64
C LYS A 27 14.96 -13.47 -1.13
N HIS A 28 14.99 -13.09 -2.41
CA HIS A 28 13.99 -12.16 -2.97
C HIS A 28 12.59 -12.79 -2.96
N GLU A 29 12.51 -14.06 -3.34
CA GLU A 29 11.26 -14.80 -3.33
C GLU A 29 10.77 -15.03 -1.90
N TYR A 30 11.69 -15.38 -0.99
CA TYR A 30 11.36 -15.49 0.44
C TYR A 30 10.75 -14.20 1.00
N VAL A 31 11.37 -13.04 0.74
CA VAL A 31 10.84 -11.74 1.19
C VAL A 31 9.46 -11.47 0.59
N ARG A 32 9.26 -11.73 -0.71
CA ARG A 32 7.97 -11.56 -1.38
C ARG A 32 6.87 -12.39 -0.70
N LEU A 33 7.14 -13.67 -0.44
CA LEU A 33 6.19 -14.59 0.19
C LEU A 33 5.89 -14.21 1.64
N VAL A 34 6.90 -13.81 2.42
CA VAL A 34 6.70 -13.32 3.79
C VAL A 34 5.84 -12.07 3.81
N CYS A 35 6.09 -11.11 2.92
CA CYS A 35 5.28 -9.90 2.82
C CYS A 35 3.83 -10.25 2.48
N GLN A 36 3.60 -11.13 1.51
CA GLN A 36 2.25 -11.57 1.13
C GLN A 36 1.51 -12.24 2.30
N GLU A 37 2.15 -13.18 3.02
CA GLU A 37 1.53 -13.83 4.18
C GLU A 37 1.26 -12.83 5.32
N LYS A 38 2.14 -11.86 5.54
CA LYS A 38 1.91 -10.82 6.57
C LYS A 38 0.78 -9.85 6.21
N MET A 39 0.65 -9.49 4.93
CA MET A 39 -0.33 -8.50 4.49
C MET A 39 -1.74 -9.08 4.36
N ILE A 40 -1.87 -10.30 3.81
CA ILE A 40 -3.18 -10.88 3.47
C ILE A 40 -3.44 -12.27 4.07
N GLY A 41 -2.45 -12.89 4.73
CA GLY A 41 -2.56 -14.29 5.19
C GLY A 41 -3.72 -14.53 6.15
N SER A 42 -3.82 -13.73 7.22
CA SER A 42 -4.86 -13.87 8.27
C SER A 42 -6.26 -13.46 7.82
N ILE A 43 -6.38 -12.68 6.75
CA ILE A 43 -7.65 -12.15 6.25
C ILE A 43 -7.98 -12.63 4.83
N ARG A 44 -7.30 -13.69 4.36
CA ARG A 44 -7.40 -14.18 2.98
C ARG A 44 -8.82 -14.57 2.61
N GLN A 45 -9.53 -15.23 3.52
CA GLN A 45 -10.92 -15.63 3.30
C GLN A 45 -11.84 -14.40 3.14
N GLN A 46 -11.67 -13.42 4.00
CA GLN A 46 -12.45 -12.18 4.04
C GLN A 46 -12.22 -11.35 2.77
N ILE A 47 -10.96 -11.22 2.34
CA ILE A 47 -10.60 -10.55 1.08
C ILE A 47 -11.23 -11.27 -0.10
N ASN A 48 -11.14 -12.60 -0.17
CA ASN A 48 -11.70 -13.36 -1.29
C ASN A 48 -13.24 -13.18 -1.38
N SER A 49 -13.95 -13.26 -0.26
CA SER A 49 -15.40 -13.03 -0.23
C SER A 49 -15.77 -11.59 -0.59
N PHE A 50 -14.99 -10.61 -0.14
CA PHE A 50 -15.18 -9.21 -0.54
C PHE A 50 -15.01 -9.03 -2.05
N LEU A 51 -13.94 -9.58 -2.63
CA LEU A 51 -13.66 -9.48 -4.07
C LEU A 51 -14.72 -10.20 -4.90
N GLU A 52 -15.20 -11.37 -4.45
CA GLU A 52 -16.30 -12.07 -5.10
C GLU A 52 -17.55 -11.17 -5.18
N GLY A 53 -17.99 -10.62 -4.05
CA GLY A 53 -19.11 -9.69 -4.00
C GLY A 53 -18.90 -8.44 -4.86
N PHE A 54 -17.73 -7.82 -4.76
CA PHE A 54 -17.36 -6.64 -5.54
C PHE A 54 -17.44 -6.92 -7.05
N TYR A 55 -16.91 -8.06 -7.50
CA TYR A 55 -16.91 -8.43 -8.91
C TYR A 55 -18.28 -8.84 -9.47
N THR A 56 -19.25 -9.17 -8.61
CA THR A 56 -20.64 -9.38 -9.07
C THR A 56 -21.30 -8.08 -9.53
N ILE A 57 -20.86 -6.94 -8.99
CA ILE A 57 -21.41 -5.61 -9.30
C ILE A 57 -20.56 -4.93 -10.38
N ILE A 58 -19.23 -4.97 -10.22
CA ILE A 58 -18.28 -4.30 -11.11
C ILE A 58 -17.38 -5.36 -11.76
N PRO A 59 -17.47 -5.57 -13.08
CA PRO A 59 -16.62 -6.52 -13.79
C PRO A 59 -15.13 -6.27 -13.54
N LYS A 60 -14.39 -7.34 -13.21
CA LYS A 60 -12.95 -7.27 -12.92
C LYS A 60 -12.14 -6.62 -14.05
N SER A 61 -12.52 -6.83 -15.31
CA SER A 61 -11.83 -6.24 -16.47
C SER A 61 -11.93 -4.72 -16.53
N LEU A 62 -13.02 -4.14 -15.98
CA LEU A 62 -13.20 -2.70 -15.95
C LEU A 62 -12.41 -2.06 -14.83
N ILE A 63 -12.29 -2.73 -13.67
CA ILE A 63 -11.54 -2.18 -12.54
C ILE A 63 -10.03 -2.41 -12.68
N SER A 64 -9.59 -3.42 -13.43
CA SER A 64 -8.18 -3.77 -13.57
C SER A 64 -7.35 -2.81 -14.43
N ILE A 65 -7.99 -1.82 -15.07
CA ILE A 65 -7.26 -0.79 -15.83
C ILE A 65 -6.67 0.30 -14.92
N PHE A 66 -7.21 0.45 -13.71
CA PHE A 66 -6.77 1.43 -12.73
C PHE A 66 -5.65 0.87 -11.86
N ASN A 67 -4.69 1.72 -11.51
CA ASN A 67 -3.75 1.43 -10.42
C ASN A 67 -4.42 1.64 -9.05
N GLU A 68 -3.68 1.33 -7.98
CA GLU A 68 -4.18 1.43 -6.60
C GLU A 68 -4.59 2.86 -6.19
N GLN A 69 -3.86 3.89 -6.65
CA GLN A 69 -4.15 5.29 -6.33
C GLN A 69 -5.38 5.78 -7.09
N GLU A 70 -5.50 5.43 -8.37
CA GLU A 70 -6.66 5.79 -9.19
C GLU A 70 -7.94 5.11 -8.68
N LEU A 71 -7.84 3.85 -8.25
CA LEU A 71 -8.97 3.14 -7.65
C LEU A 71 -9.43 3.78 -6.34
N GLU A 72 -8.48 4.23 -5.51
CA GLU A 72 -8.79 4.97 -4.29
C GLU A 72 -9.53 6.27 -4.60
N LEU A 73 -9.02 7.07 -5.55
CA LEU A 73 -9.66 8.31 -5.98
C LEU A 73 -11.04 8.08 -6.58
N LEU A 74 -11.22 7.00 -7.35
CA LEU A 74 -12.52 6.65 -7.94
C LEU A 74 -13.58 6.38 -6.87
N ILE A 75 -13.19 5.74 -5.76
CA ILE A 75 -14.10 5.37 -4.67
C ILE A 75 -14.32 6.54 -3.71
N SER A 76 -13.25 7.25 -3.35
CA SER A 76 -13.24 8.29 -2.31
C SER A 76 -13.52 9.69 -2.83
N GLY A 77 -13.38 9.91 -4.15
CA GLY A 77 -13.40 11.22 -4.78
C GLY A 77 -12.04 11.92 -4.73
N LEU A 78 -11.94 13.05 -5.44
CA LEU A 78 -10.76 13.91 -5.41
C LEU A 78 -10.82 14.80 -4.15
N PRO A 79 -9.84 14.74 -3.25
CA PRO A 79 -9.78 15.64 -2.11
C PRO A 79 -9.38 17.05 -2.57
N ASP A 80 -9.97 18.06 -1.94
CA ASP A 80 -9.47 19.44 -2.02
C ASP A 80 -8.42 19.62 -0.91
N ILE A 81 -7.18 19.96 -1.30
CA ILE A 81 -6.04 20.02 -0.39
C ILE A 81 -5.71 21.49 -0.11
N ASP A 82 -5.88 21.91 1.15
CA ASP A 82 -5.40 23.22 1.60
C ASP A 82 -3.87 23.20 1.78
N ILE A 83 -3.18 23.82 0.83
CA ILE A 83 -1.72 23.88 0.81
C ILE A 83 -1.16 24.71 1.98
N GLU A 84 -1.87 25.74 2.43
CA GLU A 84 -1.41 26.57 3.55
C GLU A 84 -1.50 25.80 4.87
N ASP A 85 -2.57 25.02 5.06
CA ASP A 85 -2.69 24.12 6.20
C ASP A 85 -1.61 23.01 6.17
N LEU A 86 -1.40 22.39 5.01
CA LEU A 86 -0.35 21.38 4.85
C LEU A 86 1.04 21.95 5.20
N LYS A 87 1.34 23.16 4.74
CA LYS A 87 2.61 23.85 5.00
C LYS A 87 2.78 24.22 6.47
N ALA A 88 1.70 24.64 7.14
CA ALA A 88 1.71 24.98 8.56
C ALA A 88 1.95 23.75 9.46
N ASN A 89 1.56 22.56 9.01
CA ASN A 89 1.65 21.31 9.77
C ASN A 89 2.79 20.37 9.31
N THR A 90 3.72 20.84 8.47
CA THR A 90 4.85 20.03 7.97
C THR A 90 6.13 20.28 8.77
N GLU A 91 6.76 19.20 9.25
CA GLU A 91 8.08 19.24 9.89
C GLU A 91 9.22 19.01 8.89
N TYR A 92 10.29 19.80 9.01
CA TYR A 92 11.44 19.73 8.11
C TYR A 92 12.66 19.14 8.82
N HIS A 93 13.13 18.01 8.31
CA HIS A 93 14.42 17.43 8.72
C HIS A 93 15.50 17.77 7.69
N LYS A 94 16.63 18.33 8.14
CA LYS A 94 17.76 18.80 7.31
C LYS A 94 17.47 19.98 6.37
N TYR A 95 16.22 20.44 6.29
CA TYR A 95 15.79 21.65 5.59
C TYR A 95 15.23 22.68 6.56
N ARG A 96 15.09 23.92 6.09
CA ARG A 96 14.38 24.99 6.79
C ARG A 96 13.14 25.37 5.97
N PRO A 97 12.09 25.94 6.58
CA PRO A 97 10.91 26.40 5.85
C PRO A 97 11.21 27.38 4.70
N ASN A 98 12.32 28.12 4.79
CA ASN A 98 12.77 29.07 3.76
C ASN A 98 13.83 28.49 2.79
N SER A 99 14.12 27.19 2.85
CA SER A 99 15.02 26.54 1.90
C SER A 99 14.44 26.60 0.49
N LEU A 100 15.30 26.79 -0.52
CA LEU A 100 14.89 26.88 -1.92
C LEU A 100 14.08 25.65 -2.36
N GLN A 101 14.51 24.45 -1.95
CA GLN A 101 13.83 23.18 -2.27
C GLN A 101 12.41 23.15 -1.72
N VAL A 102 12.22 23.61 -0.49
CA VAL A 102 10.90 23.68 0.17
C VAL A 102 10.00 24.67 -0.56
N ASN A 103 10.51 25.85 -0.92
CA ASN A 103 9.74 26.83 -1.66
C ASN A 103 9.34 26.34 -3.05
N ILE A 104 10.24 25.62 -3.74
CA ILE A 104 9.94 25.02 -5.05
C ILE A 104 8.85 23.95 -4.93
N GLU A 105 8.93 23.08 -3.92
CA GLU A 105 7.92 22.03 -3.67
C GLU A 105 6.51 22.61 -3.55
N TYR A 106 6.30 23.60 -2.67
CA TYR A 106 4.97 24.20 -2.50
C TYR A 106 4.53 25.03 -3.71
N SER A 107 5.48 25.62 -4.45
CA SER A 107 5.16 26.31 -5.69
C SER A 107 4.66 25.33 -6.76
N PHE A 108 5.20 24.12 -6.78
CA PHE A 108 4.78 23.06 -7.69
C PHE A 108 3.40 22.50 -7.30
N LEU A 109 3.19 22.22 -6.01
CA LEU A 109 1.89 21.75 -5.49
C LEU A 109 0.75 22.75 -5.76
N LEU A 110 0.99 24.05 -5.64
CA LEU A 110 -0.02 25.07 -5.98
C LEU A 110 -0.37 25.11 -7.48
N VAL A 111 0.53 24.65 -8.36
CA VAL A 111 0.31 24.66 -9.81
C VAL A 111 -0.34 23.37 -10.31
N GLU A 112 -0.01 22.21 -9.75
CA GLU A 112 -0.56 20.92 -10.20
C GLU A 112 -1.96 20.61 -9.63
N PHE A 113 -2.34 21.18 -8.48
CA PHE A 113 -3.64 20.93 -7.86
C PHE A 113 -4.75 21.96 -8.22
N ILE A 114 -4.50 22.91 -9.14
CA ILE A 114 -5.48 23.93 -9.59
C ILE A 114 -6.01 23.69 -11.04
N VAL A 115 -5.82 22.50 -11.64
CA VAL A 115 -6.50 22.13 -12.90
C VAL A 115 -7.38 20.91 -12.73
#